data_AF-A0AAW6SUN6-F1
#
_entry.id   AF-A0AAW6SUN6-F1
#
_cell.length_a   1.000
_cell.length_b   1.000
_cell.length_c   1.000
_cell.angle_alpha   90.00
_cell.angle_beta   90.00
_cell.angle_gamma   90.00
#
_symmetry.space_group_name_H-M   'P 1'
#
loop_
_entity.id
_entity.type
_entity.pdbx_description
1 polymer ?
#
loop_
_entity_poly.entity_id
_entity_poly.type
_entity_poly.pdbx_seq_one_letter_code
_entity_poly.pdbx_strand_id
1 'polypeptide(L)' 'MPSFVGNSQIINVGGTATIQYGDTAFISPKSASKTTNGAGSGLEGVLFNSISLYSITNTLDTSIVEQPNTGNN' A
#
# COMPACT_ATOMS: atom_id res chain seq x y z
N MET A 1 -1.93 -24.37 -12.28
CA MET A 1 -2.56 -24.36 -13.62
C MET A 1 -1.87 -23.31 -14.48
N PRO A 2 -1.81 -23.46 -15.81
CA PRO A 2 -1.24 -22.43 -16.67
C PRO A 2 -2.08 -21.14 -16.58
N SER A 3 -1.47 -20.02 -16.19
CA SER A 3 -2.09 -18.70 -16.30
C SER A 3 -1.56 -17.98 -17.53
N PHE A 4 -2.43 -17.72 -18.49
CA PHE A 4 -2.13 -16.82 -19.60
C PHE A 4 -2.53 -15.40 -19.18
N VAL A 5 -1.54 -14.53 -19.01
CA VAL A 5 -1.76 -13.12 -18.66
C VAL A 5 -1.48 -12.30 -19.91
N GLY A 6 -2.51 -11.61 -20.39
CA GLY A 6 -2.36 -10.62 -21.47
C GLY A 6 -1.66 -9.36 -20.98
N ASN A 7 -1.80 -8.27 -21.72
CA ASN A 7 -1.22 -6.98 -21.33
C ASN A 7 -1.92 -6.47 -20.05
N SER A 8 -1.23 -6.47 -18.90
CA SER A 8 -1.75 -5.92 -17.65
C SER A 8 -0.89 -4.77 -17.17
N GLN A 9 -1.47 -3.58 -16.98
CA GLN A 9 -0.80 -2.47 -16.33
C GLN A 9 -1.23 -2.41 -14.87
N ILE A 10 -0.27 -2.66 -13.98
CA ILE A 10 -0.44 -2.55 -12.55
C ILE A 10 0.16 -1.21 -12.15
N ILE A 11 -0.66 -0.32 -11.58
CA ILE A 11 -0.22 1.05 -11.35
C ILE A 11 0.12 1.31 -9.88
N ASN A 12 -0.53 0.62 -8.94
CA ASN A 12 -0.07 0.53 -7.56
C ASN A 12 -0.58 -0.76 -6.91
N VAL A 13 0.22 -1.30 -5.99
CA VAL A 13 -0.08 -2.48 -5.18
C VAL A 13 0.25 -2.13 -3.73
N GLY A 14 -0.74 -1.58 -3.02
CA GLY A 14 -0.54 -1.07 -1.67
C GLY A 14 -0.55 -2.14 -0.58
N GLY A 15 0.17 -1.89 0.51
CA GLY A 15 0.09 -2.67 1.75
C GLY A 15 0.59 -4.11 1.62
N THR A 16 -0.28 -5.08 1.89
CA THR A 16 -0.03 -6.53 1.81
C THR A 16 -0.33 -7.15 0.45
N ALA A 17 -0.80 -6.38 -0.52
CA ALA A 17 -1.37 -6.95 -1.73
C ALA A 17 -0.32 -7.75 -2.54
N THR A 18 -0.64 -9.00 -2.85
CA THR A 18 0.18 -9.89 -3.69
C THR A 18 -0.54 -10.07 -5.01
N ILE A 19 0.14 -9.78 -6.12
CA ILE A 19 -0.37 -10.09 -7.45
C ILE A 19 0.14 -11.46 -7.84
N GLN A 20 -0.74 -12.45 -7.73
CA GLN A 20 -0.46 -13.80 -8.17
C GLN A 20 -1.26 -14.10 -9.43
N TYR A 21 -0.55 -14.43 -10.50
CA TYR A 21 -1.12 -15.06 -11.67
C TYR A 21 -0.81 -16.56 -11.61
N GLY A 22 -1.85 -17.39 -11.74
CA GLY A 22 -1.76 -18.84 -11.57
C GLY A 22 -2.07 -19.29 -10.14
N ASP A 23 -1.81 -20.55 -9.85
CA ASP A 23 -2.23 -21.17 -8.59
C ASP A 23 -1.34 -20.71 -7.44
N THR A 24 -1.94 -20.49 -6.28
CA THR A 24 -1.26 -20.25 -5.02
C THR A 24 -1.77 -21.21 -3.96
N ALA A 25 -0.84 -21.82 -3.21
CA ALA A 25 -1.18 -22.71 -2.11
C ALA A 25 -1.40 -21.95 -0.80
N PHE A 26 -0.64 -20.87 -0.56
CA PHE A 26 -0.82 -20.01 0.61
C PHE A 26 -0.15 -18.65 0.39
N ILE A 27 -0.87 -17.56 0.67
CA ILE A 27 -0.37 -16.19 0.65
C ILE A 27 -0.79 -15.56 1.99
N SER A 28 0.18 -15.36 2.88
CA SER A 28 -0.06 -14.74 4.21
C SER A 28 0.78 -13.50 4.40
N PRO A 29 0.48 -12.43 3.64
CA PRO A 29 1.18 -11.17 3.73
C PRO A 29 0.78 -10.47 5.03
N LYS A 30 1.72 -9.73 5.59
CA LYS A 30 1.55 -9.00 6.84
C LYS A 30 1.96 -7.55 6.60
N SER A 31 1.06 -6.60 6.86
CA SER A 31 1.39 -5.16 6.73
C SER A 31 0.97 -4.40 7.96
N ALA A 32 1.88 -3.57 8.42
CA ALA A 32 1.63 -2.47 9.31
C ALA A 32 1.91 -1.18 8.52
N SER A 33 1.02 -0.20 8.60
CA SER A 33 1.16 1.05 7.85
C SER A 33 0.62 2.19 8.70
N LYS A 34 1.50 3.12 9.02
CA LYS A 34 1.15 4.41 9.63
C LYS A 34 1.55 5.48 8.63
N THR A 35 0.57 6.09 7.99
CA THR A 35 0.81 7.12 6.98
C THR A 35 0.11 8.40 7.35
N THR A 36 0.81 9.51 7.16
CA THR A 36 0.21 10.84 7.23
C THR A 36 0.49 11.53 5.92
N ASN A 37 -0.58 12.02 5.31
CA ASN A 37 -0.55 12.58 3.98
C ASN A 37 -0.90 14.07 4.07
N GLY A 38 0.00 14.90 3.52
CA GLY A 38 -0.17 16.35 3.41
C GLY A 38 -0.79 16.78 2.08
N ALA A 39 -0.86 18.10 1.87
CA ALA A 39 -1.47 18.65 0.66
C ALA A 39 -0.74 18.19 -0.61
N GLY A 40 -1.45 17.53 -1.52
CA GLY A 40 -0.92 17.00 -2.78
C GLY A 40 -0.18 15.66 -2.68
N SER A 41 -0.43 14.90 -1.62
CA SER A 41 0.16 13.58 -1.43
C SER A 41 -0.86 12.44 -1.66
N GLY A 42 -0.37 11.20 -1.79
CA GLY A 42 -1.20 10.02 -2.03
C GLY A 42 -1.66 9.84 -3.48
N LEU A 43 -0.90 10.36 -4.45
CA LEU A 43 -1.21 10.26 -5.88
C LEU A 43 -0.63 8.96 -6.44
N GLU A 44 -1.51 8.02 -6.83
CA GLU A 44 -1.15 6.67 -7.26
C GLU A 44 -1.85 6.31 -8.57
N GLY A 45 -1.11 6.10 -9.67
CA GLY A 45 -1.63 6.09 -11.05
C GLY A 45 -0.63 6.65 -12.08
N VAL A 46 -1.05 6.79 -13.36
CA VAL A 46 -0.12 7.05 -14.49
C VAL A 46 0.10 8.53 -14.80
N LEU A 47 -0.91 9.39 -14.59
CA LEU A 47 -0.82 10.80 -14.95
C LEU A 47 -1.53 11.67 -13.91
N PHE A 48 -0.75 12.47 -13.19
CA PHE A 48 -1.28 13.40 -12.20
C PHE A 48 -0.62 14.76 -12.26
N ASN A 49 -1.42 15.77 -11.96
CA ASN A 49 -0.96 17.09 -11.63
C ASN A 49 -1.60 17.48 -10.30
N SER A 50 -0.79 17.85 -9.31
CA SER A 50 -1.29 18.36 -8.05
C SER A 50 -0.69 19.73 -7.78
N ILE A 51 -1.55 20.70 -7.53
CA ILE A 51 -1.18 22.06 -7.15
C ILE A 51 -1.61 22.24 -5.70
N SER A 52 -0.63 22.34 -4.81
CA SER A 52 -0.84 22.51 -3.38
C SER A 52 -0.39 23.91 -2.94
N LEU A 53 -1.21 24.61 -2.15
CA LEU A 53 -0.92 25.98 -1.72
C LEU A 53 -0.31 26.07 -0.31
N TYR A 54 -0.76 25.23 0.62
CA TYR A 54 -0.17 25.10 1.96
C TYR A 54 -0.50 23.70 2.52
N SER A 55 0.30 23.22 3.47
CA SER A 55 0.09 21.93 4.14
C SER A 55 0.39 22.05 5.62
N ILE A 56 -0.53 21.59 6.47
CA ILE A 56 -0.30 21.42 7.91
C ILE A 56 -0.61 19.97 8.23
N THR A 57 0.44 19.16 8.37
CA THR A 57 0.34 17.76 8.77
C THR A 57 0.76 17.63 10.23
N ASN A 58 -0.19 17.77 11.15
CA ASN A 58 0.06 17.55 12.57
C ASN A 58 -0.12 16.07 12.89
N THR A 59 0.95 15.40 13.29
CA THR A 59 0.93 14.01 13.75
C THR A 59 1.36 13.96 15.19
N LEU A 60 0.42 13.69 16.08
CA LEU A 60 0.73 13.39 17.48
C LEU A 60 0.72 11.88 17.65
N ASP A 61 1.89 11.31 17.95
CA ASP A 61 2.03 9.89 18.26
C ASP A 61 2.33 9.73 19.76
N THR A 62 1.42 9.08 20.48
CA THR A 62 1.54 8.85 21.93
C THR A 62 1.54 7.36 22.28
N SER A 63 1.73 6.48 21.29
CA SER A 63 1.78 5.03 21.55
C SER A 63 3.16 4.60 22.06
N ILE A 64 3.21 3.63 22.98
CA ILE A 64 4.46 3.06 23.52
C ILE A 64 4.87 1.79 22.73
N VAL A 65 3.89 1.13 22.08
CA VAL A 65 4.09 0.00 21.16
C VAL A 65 3.13 0.19 19.99
N GLU A 66 3.64 0.25 18.77
CA GLU A 66 2.83 0.42 17.56
C GLU A 66 2.98 -0.79 16.64
N GLN A 67 1.84 -1.34 16.20
CA GLN A 67 1.67 -2.51 15.31
C GLN A 67 2.74 -3.63 15.44
N PRO A 68 2.78 -4.39 16.56
CA PRO A 68 3.60 -5.59 16.64
C PRO A 68 2.98 -6.68 15.75
N ASN A 69 3.65 -6.98 14.66
CA ASN A 69 3.16 -7.92 13.67
C ASN A 69 3.49 -9.38 14.06
N THR A 70 3.02 -9.83 15.22
CA THR A 70 3.36 -11.13 15.83
C THR A 70 2.35 -12.22 15.45
N GLY A 71 2.86 -13.37 14.99
CA GLY A 71 2.06 -14.56 14.63
C GLY A 71 1.93 -14.76 13.13
N ASN A 72 2.32 -15.95 12.66
CA ASN A 72 2.17 -16.39 11.28
C ASN A 72 1.70 -17.85 11.40
N ASN A 73 0.49 -18.14 11.00
CA ASN A 73 0.10 -19.50 10.64
C ASN A 73 -0.47 -19.44 9.23
#